data_AF-A0A1Q9RWA3-F1
#
_entry.id   AF-A0A1Q9RWA3-F1
#
_cell.length_a   1.000
_cell.length_b   1.000
_cell.length_c   1.000
_cell.angle_alpha   90.00
_cell.angle_beta   90.00
_cell.angle_gamma   90.00
#
_symmetry.space_group_name_H-M   'P 1'
#
loop_
_entity.id
_entity.type
_entity.pdbx_description
1 polymer ?
#
loop_
_entity_poly.entity_id
_entity_poly.type
_entity_poly.pdbx_seq_one_letter_code
_entity_poly.pdbx_strand_id
1 'polypeptide(L)'
;MLTAVYNEINRELREVIPARANVSIDDPDRGDDTPRAPVDVSTQVADAAALRDALATLSPREREAVVIRMQWQLSVAEAAEVMQLSAGAVKRYTSDGLRRLRERLDPAFVA
;
A
#
# COMPACT_ATOMS: atom_id res chain seq x y z
N MET A 1 5.84 -28.83 -1.75
CA MET A 1 6.94 -28.17 -2.50
C MET A 1 6.57 -26.77 -2.99
N LEU A 2 5.38 -26.52 -3.56
CA LEU A 2 4.95 -25.18 -4.02
C LEU A 2 4.91 -24.10 -2.92
N THR A 3 4.40 -24.42 -1.73
CA THR A 3 4.31 -23.50 -0.58
C THR A 3 5.67 -23.11 0.00
N ALA A 4 6.69 -23.97 -0.14
CA ALA A 4 8.04 -23.68 0.36
C ALA A 4 8.75 -22.66 -0.54
N VAL A 5 8.57 -22.77 -1.86
CA VAL A 5 9.06 -21.79 -2.85
C VAL A 5 8.33 -20.45 -2.71
N TYR A 6 7.05 -20.46 -2.34
CA TYR A 6 6.27 -19.24 -2.11
C TYR A 6 6.68 -18.48 -0.83
N ASN A 7 6.97 -19.22 0.24
CA ASN A 7 7.52 -18.67 1.48
C ASN A 7 8.96 -18.16 1.32
N GLU A 8 9.70 -18.73 0.36
CA GLU A 8 11.03 -18.28 -0.03
C GLU A 8 10.99 -16.95 -0.79
N ILE A 9 10.07 -16.82 -1.75
CA ILE A 9 9.90 -15.59 -2.52
C ILE A 9 9.37 -14.45 -1.63
N ASN A 10 8.45 -14.72 -0.69
CA ASN A 10 8.05 -13.72 0.31
C ASN A 10 9.18 -13.35 1.31
N ARG A 11 10.18 -14.22 1.50
CA ARG A 11 11.39 -13.96 2.29
C ARG A 11 12.37 -13.06 1.53
N GLU A 12 12.62 -13.36 0.25
CA GLU A 12 13.42 -12.55 -0.68
C GLU A 12 12.80 -11.16 -0.93
N LEU A 13 11.47 -11.06 -1.11
CA LEU A 13 10.79 -9.78 -1.32
C LEU A 13 10.84 -8.86 -0.09
N ARG A 14 11.01 -9.41 1.12
CA ARG A 14 11.23 -8.65 2.37
C ARG A 14 12.66 -8.16 2.54
N GLU A 15 13.62 -8.81 1.91
CA GLU A 15 15.03 -8.40 1.89
C GLU A 15 15.25 -7.32 0.82
N VAL A 16 14.59 -7.43 -0.34
CA VAL A 16 14.80 -6.55 -1.52
C VAL A 16 13.96 -5.26 -1.48
N ILE A 17 12.90 -5.18 -0.67
CA ILE A 17 12.12 -3.94 -0.45
C ILE A 17 12.50 -3.31 0.91
N PRO A 18 13.49 -2.41 1.00
CA PRO A 18 13.44 -1.34 1.97
C PRO A 18 12.43 -0.33 1.44
N ALA A 19 11.19 -0.33 1.94
CA ALA A 19 10.11 0.57 1.49
C ALA A 19 10.38 2.07 1.79
N ARG A 20 11.65 2.46 2.01
CA ARG A 20 12.15 3.83 2.23
C ARG A 20 13.47 4.14 1.51
N ALA A 21 14.14 3.20 0.84
CA ALA A 21 15.50 3.45 0.30
C ALA A 21 15.55 4.13 -1.08
N ASN A 22 14.42 4.27 -1.78
CA ASN A 22 14.40 4.95 -3.09
C ASN A 22 13.96 6.42 -3.01
N VAL A 23 13.90 7.01 -1.80
CA VAL A 23 14.10 8.45 -1.69
C VAL A 23 15.60 8.64 -1.45
N SER A 24 16.38 8.69 -2.52
CA SER A 24 17.71 9.29 -2.41
C SER A 24 17.50 10.78 -2.15
N ILE A 25 17.62 11.19 -0.88
CA ILE A 25 17.59 12.61 -0.47
C ILE A 25 18.95 13.26 -0.80
N ASP A 26 20.01 12.46 -1.02
CA ASP A 26 21.39 12.91 -1.24
C ASP A 26 21.95 12.47 -2.61
N ASP A 27 21.35 12.92 -3.71
CA ASP A 27 22.00 12.88 -5.04
C ASP A 27 22.35 14.31 -5.49
N PRO A 28 23.56 14.82 -5.18
CA PRO A 28 23.90 16.23 -5.36
C PRO A 28 24.11 16.65 -6.82
N ASP A 29 24.12 15.71 -7.78
CA ASP A 29 24.40 15.98 -9.21
C ASP A 29 23.17 15.77 -10.12
N ARG A 30 22.01 15.42 -9.54
CA ARG A 30 20.75 15.39 -10.28
C ARG A 30 20.30 16.84 -10.46
N GLY A 31 20.70 17.47 -11.57
CA GLY A 31 20.24 18.79 -11.99
C GLY A 31 18.72 18.88 -12.02
N ASP A 32 18.16 19.29 -10.88
CA ASP A 32 16.76 19.56 -10.62
C ASP A 32 16.55 21.07 -10.70
N ASP A 33 16.44 21.59 -11.92
CA ASP A 33 16.01 22.98 -12.17
C ASP A 33 14.48 23.15 -12.00
N THR A 34 13.80 22.19 -11.36
CA THR A 34 12.40 22.36 -10.99
C THR A 34 12.38 22.87 -9.55
N PRO A 35 11.81 24.04 -9.25
CA PRO A 35 11.63 24.43 -7.86
C PRO A 35 10.72 23.42 -7.16
N ARG A 36 11.31 22.42 -6.49
CA ARG A 36 10.57 21.53 -5.61
C ARG A 36 10.18 22.38 -4.43
N ALA A 37 8.93 22.85 -4.43
CA ALA A 37 8.37 23.55 -3.30
C ALA A 37 8.69 22.73 -2.03
N PRO A 38 9.20 23.35 -0.95
CA PRO A 38 9.52 22.64 0.27
C PRO A 38 8.29 21.86 0.69
N VAL A 39 8.45 20.54 0.77
CA VAL A 39 7.37 19.64 1.16
C VAL A 39 7.04 19.96 2.60
N ASP A 40 5.80 20.36 2.89
CA ASP A 40 5.37 20.56 4.27
C ASP A 40 5.26 19.19 4.96
N VAL A 41 6.29 18.89 5.73
CA VAL A 41 6.41 17.67 6.54
C VAL A 41 5.19 17.51 7.47
N SER A 42 4.61 18.61 7.93
CA SER A 42 3.44 18.61 8.82
C SER A 42 2.21 18.04 8.10
N THR A 43 1.97 18.47 6.87
CA THR A 43 0.90 17.95 6.01
C THR A 43 1.10 16.45 5.73
N GLN A 44 2.32 16.01 5.43
CA GLN A 44 2.60 14.57 5.20
C GLN A 44 2.32 13.71 6.44
N VAL A 45 2.67 14.18 7.64
CA VAL A 45 2.39 13.47 8.88
C VAL A 45 0.89 13.39 9.15
N ALA A 46 0.14 14.46 8.85
CA ALA A 46 -1.31 14.49 8.98
C ALA A 46 -1.98 13.49 8.01
N ASP A 47 -1.57 13.46 6.74
CA ASP A 47 -2.08 12.52 5.75
C ASP A 47 -1.81 11.06 6.13
N ALA A 48 -0.59 10.77 6.62
CA ALA A 48 -0.22 9.44 7.08
C ALA A 48 -0.97 9.01 8.35
N ALA A 49 -1.38 9.96 9.21
CA ALA A 49 -2.25 9.68 10.35
C ALA A 49 -3.69 9.38 9.88
N ALA A 50 -4.25 10.21 9.00
CA ALA A 50 -5.59 10.03 8.44
C ALA A 50 -5.73 8.68 7.70
N LEU A 51 -4.72 8.30 6.90
CA LEU A 51 -4.71 7.00 6.21
C LEU A 51 -4.69 5.82 7.19
N ARG A 52 -3.90 5.91 8.28
CA ARG A 52 -3.85 4.85 9.30
C ARG A 52 -5.19 4.69 10.00
N ASP A 53 -5.84 5.80 10.36
CA ASP A 53 -7.16 5.79 10.98
C ASP A 53 -8.21 5.21 10.02
N ALA A 54 -8.19 5.62 8.75
CA ALA A 54 -9.09 5.07 7.73
C ALA A 54 -8.90 3.56 7.53
N LEU A 55 -7.66 3.07 7.45
CA LEU A 55 -7.35 1.64 7.36
C LEU A 55 -7.83 0.86 8.59
N ALA A 56 -7.82 1.48 9.77
CA ALA A 56 -8.32 0.85 11.00
C ALA A 56 -9.85 0.61 10.96
N THR A 57 -10.59 1.37 10.15
CA THR A 57 -12.05 1.19 9.98
C THR A 57 -12.45 0.02 9.07
N LEU A 58 -11.52 -0.49 8.26
CA LEU A 58 -11.79 -1.62 7.37
C LEU A 58 -11.94 -2.94 8.14
N SER A 59 -12.70 -3.87 7.57
CA SER A 59 -12.69 -5.24 8.09
C SER A 59 -11.29 -5.85 7.94
N PRO A 60 -10.91 -6.83 8.78
CA PRO A 60 -9.57 -7.44 8.69
C PRO A 60 -9.22 -7.94 7.29
N ARG A 61 -10.19 -8.53 6.57
CA ARG A 61 -9.98 -9.08 5.22
C ARG A 61 -9.89 -8.00 4.13
N GLU A 62 -10.63 -6.91 4.26
CA GLU A 62 -10.48 -5.76 3.36
C GLU A 62 -9.14 -5.08 3.56
N ARG A 63 -8.75 -4.83 4.82
CA ARG A 63 -7.46 -4.23 5.15
C ARG A 63 -6.30 -5.07 4.63
N GLU A 64 -6.32 -6.37 4.89
CA GLU A 64 -5.33 -7.32 4.38
C GLU A 64 -5.25 -7.25 2.85
N ALA A 65 -6.38 -7.41 2.14
CA ALA A 65 -6.41 -7.37 0.69
C ALA A 65 -5.88 -6.03 0.13
N VAL A 66 -6.25 -4.90 0.71
CA VAL A 66 -5.77 -3.58 0.29
C VAL A 66 -4.27 -3.44 0.53
N VAL A 67 -3.76 -3.76 1.72
CA VAL A 67 -2.34 -3.60 2.06
C VAL A 67 -1.48 -4.46 1.14
N ILE A 68 -1.80 -5.73 0.96
CA ILE A 68 -0.96 -6.63 0.16
C ILE A 68 -1.01 -6.28 -1.34
N ARG A 69 -2.16 -5.81 -1.84
CA ARG A 69 -2.33 -5.44 -3.25
C ARG A 69 -1.77 -4.07 -3.60
N MET A 70 -1.80 -3.10 -2.66
CA MET A 70 -1.38 -1.72 -2.92
C MET A 70 0.05 -1.46 -2.45
N GLN A 71 0.43 -1.96 -1.27
CA GLN A 71 1.73 -1.67 -0.70
C GLN A 71 2.81 -2.68 -1.12
N TRP A 72 2.41 -3.94 -1.24
CA TRP A 72 3.30 -5.00 -1.73
C TRP A 72 3.06 -5.36 -3.20
N GLN A 73 2.07 -4.72 -3.85
CA GLN A 73 1.81 -4.85 -5.29
C GLN A 73 1.58 -6.29 -5.76
N LEU A 74 1.13 -7.19 -4.86
CA LEU A 74 0.79 -8.57 -5.24
C LEU A 74 -0.31 -8.56 -6.31
N SER A 75 -0.27 -9.52 -7.21
CA SER A 75 -1.40 -9.79 -8.12
C SER A 75 -2.60 -10.37 -7.37
N VAL A 76 -3.74 -10.49 -8.04
CA VAL A 76 -4.93 -11.13 -7.46
C VAL A 76 -4.67 -12.59 -7.12
N ALA A 77 -3.95 -13.32 -7.99
CA ALA A 77 -3.68 -14.74 -7.80
C ALA A 77 -2.73 -14.96 -6.61
N GLU A 78 -1.68 -14.15 -6.52
CA GLU A 78 -0.72 -14.22 -5.43
C GLU A 78 -1.36 -13.85 -4.09
N ALA A 79 -2.16 -12.79 -4.07
CA ALA A 79 -2.97 -12.44 -2.91
C ALA A 79 -3.97 -13.54 -2.54
N ALA A 80 -4.55 -14.26 -3.51
CA ALA A 80 -5.47 -15.36 -3.26
C ALA A 80 -4.78 -16.55 -2.58
N GLU A 81 -3.55 -16.86 -3.00
CA GLU A 81 -2.71 -17.88 -2.37
C GLU A 81 -2.29 -17.47 -0.96
N VAL A 82 -1.85 -16.22 -0.76
CA VAL A 82 -1.45 -15.67 0.55
C VAL A 82 -2.62 -15.60 1.52
N MET A 83 -3.76 -15.10 1.08
CA MET A 83 -4.95 -14.94 1.93
C MET A 83 -5.71 -16.27 2.12
N GLN A 84 -5.35 -17.31 1.36
CA GLN A 84 -6.07 -18.59 1.26
C GLN A 84 -7.55 -18.41 0.90
N LEU A 85 -7.80 -17.60 -0.14
CA LEU A 85 -9.13 -17.24 -0.62
C LEU A 85 -9.23 -17.49 -2.13
N SER A 86 -10.44 -17.40 -2.68
CA SER A 86 -10.62 -17.35 -4.13
C SER A 86 -10.19 -15.99 -4.69
N ALA A 87 -9.75 -15.97 -5.95
CA ALA A 87 -9.47 -14.72 -6.67
C ALA A 87 -10.67 -13.75 -6.68
N GLY A 88 -11.90 -14.27 -6.74
CA GLY A 88 -13.12 -13.48 -6.64
C GLY A 88 -13.29 -12.82 -5.27
N ALA A 89 -13.01 -13.55 -4.19
CA ALA A 89 -13.04 -13.00 -2.84
C ALA A 89 -11.98 -11.91 -2.64
N VAL A 90 -10.75 -12.11 -3.14
CA VAL A 90 -9.69 -11.09 -3.10
C VAL A 90 -10.11 -9.82 -3.84
N LYS A 91 -10.65 -9.94 -5.07
CA LYS A 91 -11.14 -8.79 -5.83
C LYS A 91 -12.24 -8.05 -5.07
N ARG A 92 -13.19 -8.78 -4.48
CA ARG A 92 -14.28 -8.21 -3.69
C ARG A 92 -13.73 -7.44 -2.48
N TYR A 93 -12.91 -8.07 -1.65
CA TYR A 93 -12.33 -7.42 -0.48
C TYR A 93 -11.43 -6.22 -0.83
N THR A 94 -10.68 -6.30 -1.94
CA THR A 94 -9.89 -5.17 -2.45
C THR A 94 -10.82 -4.01 -2.85
N SER A 95 -11.87 -4.29 -3.62
CA SER A 95 -12.83 -3.29 -4.09
C SER A 95 -13.58 -2.63 -2.93
N ASP A 96 -14.12 -3.43 -2.01
CA ASP A 96 -14.85 -2.94 -0.84
C ASP A 96 -13.95 -2.10 0.08
N GLY A 97 -12.72 -2.56 0.32
CA GLY A 97 -11.73 -1.82 1.10
C GLY A 97 -11.38 -0.47 0.47
N LEU A 98 -11.05 -0.45 -0.83
CA LEU A 98 -10.73 0.81 -1.54
C LEU A 98 -11.92 1.77 -1.58
N ARG A 99 -13.15 1.27 -1.76
CA ARG A 99 -14.35 2.10 -1.73
C ARG A 99 -14.53 2.78 -0.37
N ARG A 100 -14.43 2.02 0.73
CA ARG A 100 -14.53 2.55 2.10
C ARG A 100 -13.42 3.54 2.43
N LEU A 101 -12.19 3.29 1.97
CA LEU A 101 -11.10 4.25 2.13
C LEU A 101 -11.37 5.55 1.38
N ARG A 102 -11.89 5.50 0.15
CA ARG A 102 -12.29 6.71 -0.59
C ARG A 102 -13.39 7.47 0.15
N GLU A 103 -14.42 6.80 0.62
CA GLU A 103 -15.51 7.42 1.42
C GLU A 103 -14.99 8.11 2.70
N ARG A 104 -13.84 7.69 3.23
CA ARG A 104 -13.24 8.22 4.47
C ARG A 104 -12.15 9.27 4.24
N LEU A 105 -11.44 9.18 3.13
CA LEU A 105 -10.26 10.01 2.84
C LEU A 105 -10.51 11.08 1.78
N ASP A 106 -11.60 11.00 1.03
CA ASP A 106 -11.94 12.02 0.04
C ASP A 106 -12.49 13.27 0.76
N PRO A 107 -11.81 14.44 0.68
CA PRO A 107 -12.33 15.69 1.21
C PRO A 107 -13.55 16.22 0.43
N ALA A 108 -13.84 15.70 -0.78
CA ALA A 108 -14.90 16.18 -1.68
C ALA A 108 -16.12 15.25 -1.79
N PHE A 109 -16.18 14.13 -1.08
CA PHE A 109 -17.43 13.33 -0.99
C PHE A 109 -18.44 13.92 0.03
N VAL A 110 -18.06 15.01 0.70
CA VAL A 110 -18.90 15.86 1.57
C VAL A 110 -18.83 17.32 1.09
N ALA A 111 -19.06 17.54 -0.21
CA ALA A 111 -19.44 18.83 -0.78
C ALA A 111 -20.20 18.61 -2.10
#